data_AF-A0A9E2LG76-F1
#
_entry.id   AF-A0A9E2LG76-F1
#
_cell.length_a   1.000
_cell.length_b   1.000
_cell.length_c   1.000
_cell.angle_alpha   90.00
_cell.angle_beta   90.00
_cell.angle_gamma   90.00
#
_symmetry.space_group_name_H-M   'P 1'
#
loop_
_entity.id
_entity.type
_entity.pdbx_description
1 polymer ?
#
loop_
_entity_poly.entity_id
_entity_poly.type
_entity_poly.pdbx_seq_one_letter_code
_entity_poly.pdbx_strand_id
1 'polypeptide(L)'
;YSAFGIGTNNVANVVAPIVGSLAISPFLALGLSAPLFGLGAYFFGERVLRTVSRDIVPIGEISAVIVSLITATFVIIASLLGLPAPYVQFTTFSVLAISSVKDGAKHTAGKSVFKRIVSAWICVPIATVFLSFLLHLFFVKR
;
A
#
# COMPACT_ATOMS: atom_id res chain seq x y z
N TYR A 1 4.26 14.73 1.51
CA TYR A 1 2.83 14.64 1.14
C TYR A 1 2.34 13.20 1.06
N SER A 2 2.86 12.37 0.13
CA SER A 2 2.49 10.95 0.02
C SER A 2 2.57 10.15 1.33
N ALA A 3 3.65 10.29 2.10
CA ALA A 3 3.79 9.61 3.40
C ALA A 3 2.62 9.94 4.37
N PHE A 4 2.21 11.21 4.42
CA PHE A 4 1.06 11.62 5.22
C PHE A 4 -0.24 11.01 4.69
N GLY A 5 -0.49 11.10 3.37
CA GLY A 5 -1.70 10.52 2.76
C GLY A 5 -1.83 9.02 2.98
N ILE A 6 -0.74 8.25 2.84
CA ILE A 6 -0.73 6.81 3.16
C ILE A 6 -1.06 6.59 4.64
N GLY A 7 -0.46 7.39 5.52
CA GLY A 7 -0.66 7.29 6.97
C GLY A 7 -2.12 7.49 7.38
N THR A 8 -2.81 8.49 6.83
CA THR A 8 -4.21 8.78 7.21
C THR A 8 -5.17 7.63 6.87
N ASN A 9 -4.88 6.85 5.83
CA ASN A 9 -5.75 5.75 5.40
C ASN A 9 -5.32 4.39 5.96
N ASN A 10 -4.05 4.04 5.80
CA ASN A 10 -3.57 2.68 6.08
C ASN A 10 -3.41 2.40 7.57
N VAL A 11 -3.31 3.43 8.42
CA VAL A 11 -3.17 3.23 9.87
C VAL A 11 -4.38 2.52 10.46
N ALA A 12 -5.57 2.69 9.87
CA ALA A 12 -6.80 2.03 10.28
C ALA A 12 -6.69 0.49 10.21
N ASN A 13 -5.92 -0.05 9.27
CA ASN A 13 -5.73 -1.51 9.13
C ASN A 13 -5.04 -2.15 10.35
N VAL A 14 -4.30 -1.36 11.13
CA VAL A 14 -3.62 -1.83 12.35
C VAL A 14 -4.36 -1.34 13.60
N VAL A 15 -4.79 -0.07 13.61
CA VAL A 15 -5.44 0.53 14.78
C VAL A 15 -6.82 -0.04 15.05
N ALA A 16 -7.63 -0.32 14.02
CA ALA A 16 -8.99 -0.81 14.24
C ALA A 16 -9.04 -2.18 14.94
N PRO A 17 -8.24 -3.20 14.54
CA PRO A 17 -8.14 -4.44 15.30
C PRO A 17 -7.62 -4.27 16.73
N ILE A 18 -6.64 -3.40 16.96
CA ILE A 18 -6.07 -3.15 18.30
C ILE A 18 -7.12 -2.54 19.23
N VAL A 19 -7.79 -1.47 18.77
CA VAL A 19 -8.86 -0.81 19.53
C VAL A 19 -10.01 -1.77 19.79
N GLY A 20 -10.41 -2.56 18.79
CA GLY A 20 -11.49 -3.53 18.91
C GLY A 20 -11.19 -4.72 19.83
N SER A 21 -9.93 -5.17 19.91
CA SER A 21 -9.54 -6.34 20.72
C SER A 21 -9.09 -5.99 22.14
N LEU A 22 -8.39 -4.87 22.33
CA LEU A 22 -7.83 -4.46 23.62
C LEU A 22 -8.66 -3.36 24.31
N ALA A 23 -9.71 -2.84 23.67
CA ALA A 23 -10.57 -1.77 24.18
C ALA A 23 -9.80 -0.51 24.63
N ILE A 24 -8.66 -0.22 24.01
CA ILE A 24 -7.86 0.99 24.29
C ILE A 24 -8.33 2.18 23.44
N SER A 25 -8.00 3.40 23.86
CA SER A 25 -8.37 4.60 23.12
C SER A 25 -7.66 4.66 21.75
N PRO A 26 -8.33 5.16 20.69
CA PRO A 26 -7.72 5.32 19.37
C PRO A 26 -6.45 6.17 19.38
N PHE A 27 -6.41 7.22 20.21
CA PHE A 27 -5.23 8.08 20.36
C PHE A 27 -4.02 7.31 20.89
N LEU A 28 -4.21 6.43 21.87
CA LEU A 28 -3.12 5.62 22.42
C LEU A 28 -2.66 4.57 21.39
N ALA A 29 -3.59 3.91 20.70
CA ALA A 29 -3.27 2.96 19.63
C ALA A 29 -2.49 3.62 18.47
N LEU A 30 -2.84 4.85 18.09
CA LEU A 30 -2.10 5.65 17.11
C LEU A 30 -0.69 6.01 17.60
N GLY A 31 -0.56 6.44 18.85
CA GLY A 31 0.73 6.77 19.46
C GLY A 31 1.69 5.59 19.50
N LEU A 32 1.18 4.37 19.74
CA LEU A 32 1.98 3.15 19.73
C LEU A 32 2.35 2.69 18.31
N SER A 33 1.44 2.82 17.34
CA SER A 33 1.65 2.31 15.99
C SER A 33 2.47 3.24 15.10
N ALA A 34 2.37 4.56 15.25
CA ALA A 34 3.04 5.52 14.37
C ALA A 34 4.59 5.35 14.31
N PRO A 35 5.32 5.17 15.43
CA PRO A 35 6.76 4.92 15.38
C PRO A 35 7.11 3.61 14.65
N LEU A 36 6.30 2.56 14.84
CA LEU A 36 6.52 1.27 14.19
C LEU A 36 6.30 1.34 12.68
N PHE A 37 5.34 2.15 12.21
CA PHE A 37 5.19 2.44 10.79
C PHE A 37 6.42 3.15 10.23
N GLY A 38 6.96 4.14 10.94
CA GLY A 38 8.18 4.85 10.57
C GLY A 38 9.39 3.91 10.47
N LEU A 39 9.61 3.09 11.49
CA LEU A 39 10.70 2.10 11.51
C LEU A 39 10.53 1.05 10.42
N GLY A 40 9.32 0.52 10.24
CA GLY A 40 9.03 -0.46 9.19
C GLY A 40 9.29 0.11 7.79
N ALA A 41 8.88 1.35 7.54
CA ALA A 41 9.16 2.03 6.28
C ALA A 41 10.66 2.24 6.06
N TYR A 42 11.41 2.59 7.12
CA TYR A 42 12.86 2.79 7.04
C TYR A 42 13.61 1.49 6.74
N PHE A 43 13.32 0.41 7.47
CA PHE A 43 14.07 -0.85 7.33
C PHE A 43 13.62 -1.70 6.13
N PHE A 44 12.34 -1.65 5.76
CA PHE A 44 11.78 -2.57 4.76
C PHE A 44 11.26 -1.86 3.48
N GLY A 45 11.28 -0.53 3.43
CA GLY A 45 10.80 0.27 2.29
C GLY A 45 11.67 0.17 1.03
N GLU A 46 12.96 -0.14 1.19
CA GLU A 46 13.99 -0.43 0.17
C GLU A 46 13.43 -0.94 -1.16
N ARG A 47 12.91 -2.17 -1.06
CA ARG A 47 12.53 -2.99 -2.21
C ARG A 47 11.33 -2.41 -2.96
N VAL A 48 10.35 -1.87 -2.23
CA VAL A 48 9.14 -1.29 -2.84
C VAL A 48 9.49 0.00 -3.57
N LEU A 49 10.30 0.86 -2.96
CA LEU A 49 10.77 2.10 -3.59
C LEU A 49 11.55 1.81 -4.87
N ARG A 50 12.43 0.80 -4.86
CA ARG A 50 13.18 0.39 -6.05
C ARG A 50 12.25 -0.10 -7.17
N THR A 51 11.27 -0.92 -6.85
CA THR A 51 10.33 -1.43 -7.86
C THR A 51 9.48 -0.33 -8.48
N VAL A 52 8.94 0.58 -7.67
CA VAL A 52 8.07 1.66 -8.18
C VAL A 52 8.88 2.73 -8.92
N SER A 53 10.10 3.05 -8.50
CA SER A 53 10.90 4.13 -9.11
C SER A 53 11.76 3.72 -10.29
N ARG A 54 12.17 2.44 -10.38
CA ARG A 54 13.13 1.97 -11.37
C ARG A 54 12.68 0.72 -12.12
N ASP A 55 12.23 -0.31 -11.42
CA ASP A 55 12.00 -1.63 -12.05
C ASP A 55 10.80 -1.63 -13.02
N ILE A 56 9.79 -0.79 -12.80
CA ILE A 56 8.66 -0.62 -13.74
C ILE A 56 9.10 0.24 -14.93
N VAL A 57 9.46 1.48 -14.66
CA VAL A 57 10.03 2.44 -15.61
C VAL A 57 10.78 3.50 -14.80
N PRO A 58 11.93 4.02 -15.28
CA PRO A 58 12.56 5.18 -14.66
C PRO A 58 11.61 6.38 -14.67
N ILE A 59 11.11 6.75 -13.49
CA ILE A 59 10.29 7.94 -13.30
C ILE A 59 11.17 9.16 -13.11
N GLY A 60 10.84 10.25 -13.82
CA GLY A 60 11.49 11.54 -13.59
C GLY A 60 10.93 12.22 -12.34
N GLU A 61 11.68 13.18 -11.80
CA GLU A 61 11.31 13.90 -10.57
C GLU A 61 9.94 14.59 -10.68
N ILE A 62 9.69 15.30 -11.78
CA ILE A 62 8.41 15.99 -12.03
C ILE A 62 7.26 14.98 -12.06
N SER A 63 7.42 13.85 -12.75
CA SER A 63 6.40 12.80 -12.78
C SER A 63 6.15 12.22 -11.40
N ALA A 64 7.20 11.99 -10.60
CA ALA A 64 7.06 11.50 -9.23
C ALA A 64 6.31 12.49 -8.34
N VAL A 65 6.57 13.80 -8.47
CA VAL A 65 5.84 14.85 -7.75
C VAL A 65 4.36 14.85 -8.13
N ILE A 66 4.04 14.79 -9.43
CA ILE A 66 2.65 14.77 -9.93
C ILE A 66 1.92 13.53 -9.42
N VAL A 67 2.54 12.35 -9.53
CA VAL A 67 1.96 11.09 -9.02
C VAL A 67 1.72 11.19 -7.52
N SER A 68 2.70 11.68 -6.76
CA SER A 68 2.56 11.91 -5.31
C SER A 68 1.42 12.87 -4.98
N LEU A 69 1.29 13.97 -5.71
CA LEU A 69 0.23 14.97 -5.48
C LEU A 69 -1.15 14.38 -5.75
N ILE A 70 -1.35 13.74 -6.89
CA ILE A 70 -2.65 13.19 -7.28
C ILE A 70 -3.05 12.06 -6.33
N THR A 71 -2.19 11.05 -6.18
CA THR A 71 -2.51 9.85 -5.39
C THR A 71 -2.77 10.19 -3.92
N ALA A 72 -1.93 11.03 -3.31
CA ALA A 72 -2.11 11.40 -1.91
C ALA A 72 -3.33 12.32 -1.69
N THR A 73 -3.67 13.20 -2.64
CA THR A 73 -4.90 14.00 -2.57
C THR A 73 -6.13 13.10 -2.54
N PHE A 74 -6.22 12.15 -3.47
CA PHE A 74 -7.32 11.19 -3.52
C PHE A 74 -7.43 10.39 -2.23
N VAL A 75 -6.31 9.89 -1.70
CA VAL A 75 -6.31 9.10 -0.48
C VAL A 75 -6.68 9.93 0.75
N ILE A 76 -6.23 11.18 0.85
CA ILE A 76 -6.63 12.07 1.95
C ILE A 76 -8.14 12.34 1.89
N ILE A 77 -8.68 12.63 0.70
CA ILE A 77 -10.14 12.82 0.53
C ILE A 77 -10.89 11.56 0.92
N ALA A 78 -10.45 10.38 0.47
CA ALA A 78 -11.06 9.11 0.84
C ALA A 78 -11.02 8.88 2.36
N SER A 79 -9.90 9.19 3.03
CA SER A 79 -9.79 9.11 4.49
C SER A 79 -10.75 10.05 5.20
N LEU A 80 -10.95 11.29 4.70
CA LEU A 80 -11.93 12.23 5.25
C LEU A 80 -13.37 11.72 5.11
N LEU A 81 -13.66 10.95 4.06
CA LEU A 81 -14.95 10.28 3.85
C LEU A 81 -15.08 8.94 4.59
N GLY A 82 -14.04 8.49 5.30
CA GLY A 82 -14.01 7.20 5.99
C GLY A 82 -13.89 5.98 5.07
N LEU A 83 -13.43 6.17 3.83
CA LEU A 83 -13.34 5.10 2.83
C LEU A 83 -11.93 4.46 2.84
N PRO A 84 -11.83 3.12 2.86
CA PRO A 84 -10.55 2.44 2.67
C PRO A 84 -10.07 2.62 1.22
N ALA A 85 -8.86 3.15 1.03
CA ALA A 85 -8.33 3.55 -0.27
C ALA A 85 -7.08 2.73 -0.67
N PRO A 86 -7.00 2.24 -1.92
CA PRO A 86 -5.90 1.39 -2.38
C PRO A 86 -4.70 2.23 -2.88
N TYR A 87 -3.99 2.93 -1.98
CA TYR A 87 -2.87 3.81 -2.35
C TYR A 87 -1.81 3.12 -3.21
N VAL A 88 -1.40 1.90 -2.84
CA VAL A 88 -0.33 1.16 -3.54
C VAL A 88 -0.72 0.89 -4.98
N GLN A 89 -1.99 0.55 -5.22
CA GLN A 89 -2.54 0.30 -6.55
C GLN A 89 -2.59 1.59 -7.35
N PHE A 90 -3.09 2.69 -6.77
CA PHE A 90 -3.13 3.99 -7.45
C PHE A 90 -1.75 4.43 -7.91
N THR A 91 -0.75 4.41 -7.03
CA THR A 91 0.63 4.79 -7.37
C THR A 91 1.22 3.85 -8.41
N THR A 92 1.01 2.54 -8.28
CA THR A 92 1.52 1.55 -9.25
C THR A 92 0.88 1.73 -10.62
N PHE A 93 -0.43 1.96 -10.71
CA PHE A 93 -1.11 2.23 -11.97
C PHE A 93 -0.68 3.53 -12.61
N SER A 94 -0.43 4.59 -11.83
CA SER A 94 0.13 5.83 -12.37
C SER A 94 1.50 5.60 -13.01
N VAL A 95 2.38 4.85 -12.35
CA VAL A 95 3.71 4.52 -12.91
C VAL A 95 3.60 3.60 -14.13
N LEU A 96 2.70 2.61 -14.11
CA LEU A 96 2.44 1.74 -15.27
C LEU A 96 1.85 2.51 -16.46
N ALA A 97 1.01 3.51 -16.21
CA ALA A 97 0.49 4.40 -17.24
C ALA A 97 1.63 5.20 -17.88
N ILE A 98 2.54 5.78 -17.06
CA ILE A 98 3.74 6.46 -17.56
C ILE A 98 4.61 5.50 -18.40
N SER A 99 4.84 4.27 -17.92
CA SER A 99 5.56 3.24 -18.68
C SER A 99 4.89 2.92 -20.01
N SER A 100 3.56 2.83 -20.02
CA SER A 100 2.79 2.49 -21.22
C SER A 100 2.84 3.60 -22.27
N VAL A 101 2.89 4.86 -21.84
CA VAL A 101 3.05 6.02 -22.74
C VAL A 101 4.49 6.12 -23.26
N LYS A 102 5.51 5.87 -22.42
CA LYS A 102 6.92 5.95 -22.80
C LYS A 102 7.40 4.78 -23.67
N ASP A 103 7.15 3.56 -23.21
CA ASP A 103 7.73 2.34 -23.79
C ASP A 103 6.71 1.53 -24.62
N GLY A 104 5.43 1.94 -24.59
CA GLY A 104 4.32 1.22 -25.20
C GLY A 104 3.64 0.23 -24.24
N ALA A 105 2.30 0.14 -24.35
CA ALA A 105 1.48 -0.70 -23.46
C ALA A 105 1.80 -2.20 -23.57
N LYS A 106 1.98 -2.71 -24.81
CA LYS A 106 2.34 -4.13 -25.04
C LYS A 106 3.69 -4.48 -24.43
N HIS A 107 4.67 -3.58 -24.55
CA HIS A 107 5.99 -3.76 -23.96
C HIS A 107 5.93 -3.75 -22.43
N THR A 108 5.21 -2.77 -21.86
CA THR A 108 5.00 -2.66 -20.41
C THR A 108 4.35 -3.91 -19.82
N ALA A 109 3.30 -4.44 -20.45
CA ALA A 109 2.64 -5.67 -20.02
C ALA A 109 3.54 -6.93 -20.14
N GLY A 110 4.53 -6.89 -21.04
CA GLY A 110 5.52 -7.94 -21.22
C GLY A 110 6.55 -8.03 -20.09
N LYS A 111 6.79 -6.93 -19.35
CA LYS A 111 7.78 -6.85 -18.27
C LYS A 111 7.49 -7.89 -17.18
N SER A 112 8.52 -8.59 -16.72
CA SER A 112 8.40 -9.58 -15.63
C SER A 112 7.85 -8.96 -14.34
N VAL A 113 8.22 -7.70 -14.07
CA VAL A 113 7.76 -6.91 -12.93
C VAL A 113 6.25 -6.70 -12.97
N PHE A 114 5.67 -6.39 -14.14
CA PHE A 114 4.22 -6.25 -14.30
C PHE A 114 3.51 -7.55 -13.94
N LYS A 115 3.96 -8.68 -14.51
CA LYS A 115 3.39 -10.01 -14.23
C LYS A 115 3.50 -10.36 -12.74
N ARG A 116 4.62 -10.05 -12.09
CA ARG A 116 4.83 -10.25 -10.65
C ARG A 116 3.87 -9.42 -9.81
N ILE A 117 3.62 -8.16 -10.16
CA ILE A 117 2.68 -7.28 -9.46
C ILE A 117 1.25 -7.85 -9.54
N VAL A 118 0.79 -8.18 -10.75
CA VAL A 118 -0.54 -8.75 -10.97
C VAL A 118 -0.70 -10.07 -10.23
N SER A 119 0.31 -10.95 -10.31
CA SER A 119 0.32 -12.22 -9.58
C SER A 119 0.24 -11.99 -8.07
N ALA A 120 1.00 -11.05 -7.52
CA ALA A 120 0.96 -10.76 -6.09
C ALA A 120 -0.42 -10.26 -5.64
N TRP A 121 -1.08 -9.40 -6.43
CA TRP A 121 -2.42 -8.90 -6.09
C TRP A 121 -3.52 -9.96 -6.09
N ILE A 122 -3.32 -11.09 -6.79
CA ILE A 122 -4.25 -12.22 -6.76
C ILE A 122 -3.86 -13.21 -5.66
N CYS A 123 -2.59 -13.58 -5.60
CA CYS A 123 -2.11 -14.62 -4.69
C CYS A 123 -2.10 -14.17 -3.23
N VAL A 124 -1.74 -12.92 -2.93
CA VAL A 124 -1.62 -12.44 -1.55
C VAL A 124 -2.97 -12.44 -0.82
N PRO A 125 -4.07 -11.90 -1.38
CA PRO A 125 -5.39 -11.96 -0.71
C PRO A 125 -5.87 -13.39 -0.43
N ILE A 126 -5.65 -14.31 -1.38
CA ILE A 126 -6.04 -15.72 -1.19
C ILE A 126 -5.22 -16.34 -0.06
N ALA A 127 -3.90 -16.12 -0.07
CA ALA A 127 -3.01 -16.63 0.97
C ALA A 127 -3.34 -16.05 2.34
N THR A 128 -3.66 -14.75 2.44
CA THR A 128 -4.02 -14.12 3.72
C THR A 128 -5.35 -14.61 4.26
N VAL A 129 -6.37 -14.80 3.40
CA VAL A 129 -7.66 -15.40 3.81
C VAL A 129 -7.46 -16.82 4.32
N PHE A 130 -6.72 -17.65 3.58
CA PHE A 130 -6.43 -19.02 3.98
C PHE A 130 -5.67 -19.09 5.31
N LEU A 131 -4.62 -18.29 5.47
CA LEU A 131 -3.85 -18.22 6.71
C LEU A 131 -4.71 -17.73 7.89
N SER A 132 -5.51 -16.69 7.68
CA SER A 132 -6.43 -16.15 8.70
C SER A 132 -7.43 -17.22 9.14
N PHE A 133 -8.01 -17.97 8.20
CA PHE A 133 -8.92 -19.07 8.49
C PHE A 133 -8.24 -20.19 9.32
N LEU A 134 -7.03 -20.60 8.95
CA LEU A 134 -6.27 -21.57 9.73
C LEU A 134 -6.00 -21.10 11.16
N LEU A 135 -5.52 -19.87 11.33
CA LEU A 135 -5.26 -19.30 12.65
C LEU A 135 -6.55 -19.24 13.50
N HIS A 136 -7.68 -18.88 12.91
CA HIS A 136 -8.96 -18.88 13.60
C HIS A 136 -9.34 -20.28 14.11
N LEU A 137 -9.15 -21.33 13.31
CA LEU A 137 -9.42 -22.72 13.72
C LEU A 137 -8.55 -23.17 14.89
N PHE A 138 -7.27 -22.75 14.93
CA PHE A 138 -6.35 -23.16 15.99
C PHE A 138 -6.56 -22.40 17.31
N PHE A 139 -6.85 -21.10 17.26
CA PHE A 139 -6.85 -20.23 18.45
C PHE A 139 -8.23 -19.92 19.01
N VAL A 140 -9.27 -19.82 18.17
CA VAL A 140 -10.61 -19.38 18.61
C VAL A 140 -11.56 -20.55 18.84
N LYS A 141 -11.30 -21.70 18.20
CA LYS A 141 -12.16 -22.89 18.29
C LYS A 141 -11.82 -23.83 19.46
N ARG A 142 -11.13 -23.32 20.50
CA ARG A 142 -10.93 -23.99 21.78
C ARG A 142 -11.75 -23.31 22.87
#